data_AF-A0A7C7AAU1-F1
#
_entry.id   AF-A0A7C7AAU1-F1
#
_cell.length_a   1.000
_cell.length_b   1.000
_cell.length_c   1.000
_cell.angle_alpha   90.00
_cell.angle_beta   90.00
_cell.angle_gamma   90.00
#
_symmetry.space_group_name_H-M   'P 1'
#
loop_
_entity.id
_entity.type
_entity.pdbx_description
1 polymer ?
#
loop_
_entity_poly.entity_id
_entity_poly.type
_entity_poly.pdbx_seq_one_letter_code
_entity_poly.pdbx_strand_id
1 'polypeptide(L)'
;PTPTDAMITLELIDENAFRITHDNVKKAYEAMTLLGKELNLSAKDMAKLILSTMGDIIKNKVDELLHEINSRPVYTVKELLYGKKIKPKLINIIGGPSKVLGPVLEEKFNLPCYYPKNYSVANAIGAALARPTTEITMLVDTSKKTLSVPELGLYEKINGNYTLDKAREKALELVKKSALSLGASIDEIEAEIVEESSFNMVRGFYTIGKNMRIKAQVKPGLI
;
A
#
# COMPACT_ATOMS: atom_id res chain seq x y z
N PRO A 1 13.87 -11.98 25.43
CA PRO A 1 14.50 -12.38 24.15
C PRO A 1 13.62 -11.94 22.98
N THR A 2 14.23 -11.60 21.85
CA THR A 2 13.58 -11.10 20.63
C THR A 2 13.96 -11.94 19.40
N PRO A 3 13.25 -11.82 18.27
CA PRO A 3 13.68 -12.43 17.02
C PRO A 3 15.10 -12.00 16.60
N THR A 4 15.49 -10.76 16.87
CA THR A 4 16.87 -10.30 16.61
C THR A 4 17.90 -11.06 17.44
N ASP A 5 17.61 -11.34 18.71
CA ASP A 5 18.49 -12.19 19.55
C ASP A 5 18.63 -13.60 18.97
N ALA A 6 17.57 -14.15 18.37
CA ALA A 6 17.62 -15.43 17.68
C ALA A 6 18.51 -15.38 16.44
N MET A 7 18.43 -14.31 15.65
CA MET A 7 19.30 -14.09 14.50
C MET A 7 20.78 -13.93 14.91
N ILE A 8 21.06 -13.25 16.02
CA ILE A 8 22.40 -13.10 16.60
C ILE A 8 22.92 -14.47 17.07
N THR A 9 22.10 -15.25 17.79
CA THR A 9 22.46 -16.59 18.30
C THR A 9 22.84 -17.57 17.18
N LEU A 10 22.27 -17.37 15.99
CA LEU A 10 22.54 -18.17 14.79
C LEU A 10 23.62 -17.57 13.89
N GLU A 11 24.25 -16.46 14.28
CA GLU A 11 25.30 -15.78 13.51
C GLU A 11 24.81 -15.35 12.10
N LEU A 12 23.51 -15.02 11.98
CA LEU A 12 22.87 -14.67 10.70
C LEU A 12 22.95 -13.16 10.39
N ILE A 13 23.35 -12.34 11.35
CA ILE A 13 23.50 -10.89 11.19
C ILE A 13 24.99 -10.55 11.08
N ASP A 14 25.33 -9.65 10.15
CA ASP A 14 26.69 -9.10 10.05
C ASP A 14 26.99 -8.20 11.26
N GLU A 15 27.91 -8.67 12.11
CA GLU A 15 28.31 -8.00 13.36
C GLU A 15 28.87 -6.58 13.10
N ASN A 16 29.54 -6.37 11.97
CA ASN A 16 30.13 -5.09 11.60
C ASN A 16 29.07 -4.08 11.15
N ALA A 17 28.02 -4.56 10.49
CA ALA A 17 26.93 -3.70 10.02
C ALA A 17 26.04 -3.19 11.17
N PHE A 18 25.96 -3.92 12.29
CA PHE A 18 25.04 -3.63 13.40
C PHE A 18 25.73 -3.28 14.73
N ARG A 19 27.07 -3.13 14.75
CA ARG A 19 27.87 -2.85 15.96
C ARG A 19 27.57 -3.87 17.08
N ILE A 20 27.42 -5.14 16.70
CA ILE A 20 27.14 -6.22 17.65
C ILE A 20 28.43 -6.48 18.44
N THR A 21 28.36 -6.38 19.76
CA THR A 21 29.50 -6.67 20.64
C THR A 21 29.47 -8.13 21.11
N HIS A 22 30.61 -8.63 21.57
CA HIS A 22 30.70 -9.95 22.20
C HIS A 22 29.71 -10.09 23.38
N ASP A 23 29.47 -9.01 24.13
CA ASP A 23 28.48 -8.99 25.21
C ASP A 23 27.04 -9.17 24.69
N ASN A 24 26.71 -8.60 23.53
CA ASN A 24 25.40 -8.82 22.91
C ASN A 24 25.21 -10.27 22.49
N VAL A 25 26.20 -10.89 21.87
CA VAL A 25 26.14 -12.31 21.47
C VAL A 25 25.94 -13.21 22.69
N LYS A 26 26.71 -12.96 23.75
CA LYS A 26 26.58 -13.71 25.01
C LYS A 26 25.17 -13.58 25.61
N LYS A 27 24.65 -12.35 25.72
CA LYS A 27 23.30 -12.10 26.25
C LYS A 27 22.20 -12.74 25.40
N ALA A 28 22.33 -12.70 24.08
CA ALA A 28 21.39 -13.36 23.17
C ALA A 28 21.39 -14.89 23.39
N TYR A 29 22.58 -15.49 23.47
CA TYR A 29 22.73 -16.93 23.69
C TYR A 29 22.19 -17.38 25.06
N GLU A 30 22.47 -16.62 26.12
CA GLU A 30 21.93 -16.86 27.46
C GLU A 30 20.40 -16.77 27.48
N ALA A 31 19.83 -15.75 26.82
CA ALA A 31 18.39 -15.58 26.73
C ALA A 31 17.70 -16.72 25.95
N MET A 32 18.32 -17.19 24.86
CA MET A 32 17.83 -18.37 24.11
C MET A 32 17.96 -19.65 24.91
N THR A 33 19.04 -19.82 25.67
CA THR A 33 19.24 -20.97 26.56
C THR A 33 18.16 -21.00 27.64
N LEU A 34 17.87 -19.86 28.27
CA LEU A 34 16.86 -19.76 29.32
C LEU A 34 15.47 -20.10 28.78
N LEU A 35 15.11 -19.58 27.61
CA LEU A 35 13.82 -19.88 26.97
C LEU A 35 13.74 -21.35 26.49
N GLY A 36 14.84 -21.89 25.98
CA GLY A 36 14.91 -23.27 25.49
C GLY A 36 14.75 -24.32 26.59
N LYS A 37 15.09 -24.01 27.86
CA LYS A 37 14.95 -24.94 28.99
C LYS A 37 13.53 -25.45 29.19
N GLU A 38 12.53 -24.59 29.03
CA GLU A 38 11.12 -24.96 29.20
C GLU A 38 10.65 -25.97 28.13
N LEU A 39 11.32 -25.97 26.97
CA LEU A 39 11.01 -26.83 25.82
C LEU A 39 12.05 -27.93 25.60
N ASN A 40 13.04 -28.07 26.48
CA ASN A 40 14.18 -28.98 26.34
C ASN A 40 14.93 -28.81 25.00
N LEU A 41 15.12 -27.56 24.57
CA LEU A 41 15.83 -27.20 23.34
C LEU A 41 17.19 -26.55 23.63
N SER A 42 18.15 -26.76 22.72
CA SER A 42 19.40 -25.98 22.71
C SER A 42 19.12 -24.51 22.38
N ALA A 43 20.05 -23.60 22.73
CA ALA A 43 19.92 -22.19 22.37
C ALA A 43 19.75 -21.97 20.86
N LYS A 44 20.49 -22.73 20.03
CA LYS A 44 20.39 -22.65 18.56
C LYS A 44 19.06 -23.19 18.05
N ASP A 45 18.54 -24.28 18.62
CA ASP A 45 17.25 -24.83 18.19
C ASP A 45 16.07 -23.96 18.65
N MET A 46 16.17 -23.36 19.84
CA MET A 46 15.22 -22.34 20.29
C MET A 46 15.22 -21.12 19.36
N ALA A 47 16.40 -20.65 18.95
CA ALA A 47 16.52 -19.55 17.99
C ALA A 47 15.89 -19.88 16.63
N LYS A 48 16.12 -21.10 16.10
CA LYS A 48 15.46 -21.57 14.86
C LYS A 48 13.95 -21.64 15.02
N LEU A 49 13.46 -22.14 16.16
CA LEU A 49 12.03 -22.21 16.45
C LEU A 49 11.38 -20.83 16.49
N ILE A 50 12.06 -19.82 17.07
CA ILE A 50 11.58 -18.43 17.06
C ILE A 50 11.46 -17.90 15.64
N LEU A 51 12.49 -18.09 14.80
CA LEU A 51 12.46 -17.61 13.42
C LEU A 51 11.39 -18.33 12.59
N SER A 52 11.25 -19.65 12.76
CA SER A 52 10.16 -20.42 12.15
C SER A 52 8.80 -19.89 12.57
N THR A 53 8.58 -19.68 13.88
CA THR A 53 7.32 -19.17 14.42
C THR A 53 7.01 -17.76 13.90
N MET A 54 8.03 -16.90 13.80
CA MET A 54 7.88 -15.59 13.17
C MET A 54 7.44 -15.70 11.71
N GLY A 55 8.01 -16.64 10.95
CA GLY A 55 7.58 -16.95 9.58
C GLY A 55 6.12 -17.40 9.51
N ASP A 56 5.69 -18.27 10.43
CA ASP A 56 4.28 -18.72 10.52
C ASP A 56 3.32 -17.56 10.81
N ILE A 57 3.69 -16.67 11.73
CA ILE A 57 2.89 -15.47 12.07
C ILE A 57 2.73 -14.58 10.84
N ILE A 58 3.82 -14.31 10.11
CA ILE A 58 3.79 -13.51 8.88
C ILE A 58 2.90 -14.17 7.83
N LYS A 59 3.07 -15.48 7.61
CA LYS A 59 2.27 -16.25 6.64
C LYS A 59 0.79 -16.17 6.96
N ASN A 60 0.41 -16.45 8.20
CA ASN A 60 -0.98 -16.41 8.63
C ASN A 60 -1.59 -15.02 8.42
N LYS A 61 -0.84 -13.96 8.72
CA LYS A 61 -1.33 -12.59 8.50
C LYS A 61 -1.51 -12.25 7.02
N VAL A 62 -0.59 -12.69 6.16
CA VAL A 62 -0.71 -12.51 4.71
C VAL A 62 -1.89 -13.29 4.15
N ASP A 63 -2.10 -14.53 4.58
CA ASP A 63 -3.24 -15.35 4.15
C ASP A 63 -4.59 -14.73 4.56
N GLU A 64 -4.68 -14.15 5.77
CA GLU A 64 -5.85 -13.40 6.24
C GLU A 64 -6.14 -12.18 5.33
N LEU A 65 -5.12 -11.39 5.02
CA LEU A 65 -5.27 -10.22 4.14
C LEU A 65 -5.65 -10.61 2.71
N LEU A 66 -5.07 -11.69 2.18
CA LEU A 66 -5.43 -12.22 0.87
C LEU A 66 -6.86 -12.74 0.84
N HIS A 67 -7.32 -13.34 1.94
CA HIS A 67 -8.71 -13.73 2.08
C HIS A 67 -9.63 -12.51 2.07
N GLU A 68 -9.30 -11.47 2.84
CA GLU A 68 -10.07 -10.21 2.88
C GLU A 68 -10.18 -9.58 1.48
N ILE A 69 -9.04 -9.40 0.80
CA ILE A 69 -9.00 -8.77 -0.53
C ILE A 69 -9.83 -9.58 -1.54
N ASN A 70 -9.71 -10.91 -1.54
CA ASN A 70 -10.44 -11.77 -2.45
C ASN A 70 -11.93 -11.95 -2.10
N SER A 71 -12.35 -11.53 -0.90
CA SER A 71 -13.74 -11.61 -0.43
C SER A 71 -14.51 -10.30 -0.63
N ARG A 72 -13.86 -9.25 -1.12
CA ARG A 72 -14.54 -7.96 -1.35
C ARG A 72 -15.65 -8.11 -2.40
N PRO A 73 -16.83 -7.51 -2.15
CA PRO A 73 -17.95 -7.63 -3.07
C PRO A 73 -17.60 -7.00 -4.42
N VAL A 74 -18.05 -7.67 -5.48
CA VAL A 74 -17.92 -7.21 -6.87
C VAL A 74 -19.06 -6.24 -7.18
N TYR A 75 -18.74 -5.05 -7.68
CA TYR A 75 -19.71 -3.97 -7.88
C TYR A 75 -20.23 -3.90 -9.31
N THR A 76 -19.53 -4.54 -10.25
CA THR A 76 -19.95 -4.61 -11.65
C THR A 76 -20.20 -6.04 -12.09
N VAL A 77 -21.10 -6.22 -13.07
CA VAL A 77 -21.34 -7.53 -13.73
C VAL A 77 -20.03 -8.08 -14.32
N LYS A 78 -19.15 -7.20 -14.82
CA LYS A 78 -17.83 -7.59 -15.32
C LYS A 78 -16.95 -8.18 -14.22
N GLU A 79 -16.92 -7.58 -13.04
CA GLU A 79 -16.17 -8.11 -11.90
C GLU A 79 -16.78 -9.41 -11.37
N LEU A 80 -18.10 -9.57 -11.42
CA LEU A 80 -18.75 -10.84 -11.08
C LEU A 80 -18.37 -11.96 -12.05
N LEU A 81 -18.37 -11.68 -13.35
CA LEU A 81 -18.11 -12.68 -14.41
C LEU A 81 -16.61 -12.95 -14.63
N TYR A 82 -15.75 -11.97 -14.39
CA TYR A 82 -14.32 -12.01 -14.73
C TYR A 82 -13.39 -11.60 -13.58
N GLY A 83 -13.93 -11.42 -12.37
CA GLY A 83 -13.17 -11.06 -11.18
C GLY A 83 -12.06 -12.07 -10.91
N LYS A 84 -10.83 -11.57 -10.83
CA LYS A 84 -9.65 -12.42 -10.63
C LYS A 84 -9.39 -12.62 -9.15
N LYS A 85 -9.28 -13.87 -8.73
CA LYS A 85 -8.69 -14.21 -7.43
C LYS A 85 -7.20 -13.89 -7.45
N ILE A 86 -6.77 -12.99 -6.58
CA ILE A 86 -5.37 -12.64 -6.37
C ILE A 86 -4.67 -13.84 -5.75
N LYS A 87 -3.62 -14.32 -6.44
CA LYS A 87 -2.73 -15.39 -5.99
C LYS A 87 -1.28 -14.88 -6.06
N PRO A 88 -0.56 -14.80 -4.94
CA PRO A 88 0.85 -14.43 -4.95
C PRO A 88 1.69 -15.41 -5.78
N LYS A 89 2.73 -14.90 -6.43
CA LYS A 89 3.68 -15.71 -7.23
C LYS A 89 5.12 -15.62 -6.74
N LEU A 90 5.43 -14.59 -5.96
CA LEU A 90 6.74 -14.31 -5.39
C LEU A 90 6.57 -13.41 -4.18
N ILE A 91 7.63 -13.30 -3.38
CA ILE A 91 7.73 -12.41 -2.23
C ILE A 91 8.87 -11.43 -2.50
N ASN A 92 8.63 -10.14 -2.25
CA ASN A 92 9.68 -9.14 -2.17
C ASN A 92 9.74 -8.63 -0.74
N ILE A 93 10.86 -8.87 -0.05
CA ILE A 93 11.09 -8.38 1.31
C ILE A 93 12.05 -7.18 1.30
N ILE A 94 11.74 -6.19 2.12
CA ILE A 94 12.54 -4.99 2.35
C ILE A 94 12.70 -4.75 3.86
N GLY A 95 13.67 -3.94 4.24
CA GLY A 95 14.02 -3.65 5.63
C GLY A 95 15.21 -4.48 6.14
N GLY A 96 15.75 -4.11 7.30
CA GLY A 96 17.00 -4.67 7.85
C GLY A 96 17.14 -6.20 7.83
N PRO A 97 16.15 -6.99 8.29
CA PRO A 97 16.29 -8.44 8.40
C PRO A 97 15.99 -9.20 7.10
N SER A 98 15.86 -8.52 5.95
CA SER A 98 15.48 -9.12 4.66
C SER A 98 16.32 -10.33 4.28
N LYS A 99 17.65 -10.23 4.42
CA LYS A 99 18.58 -11.30 4.08
C LYS A 99 18.40 -12.54 4.97
N VAL A 100 18.06 -12.34 6.23
CA VAL A 100 17.87 -13.42 7.22
C VAL A 100 16.50 -14.07 7.08
N LEU A 101 15.46 -13.27 6.86
CA LEU A 101 14.09 -13.76 6.74
C LEU A 101 13.76 -14.30 5.35
N GLY A 102 14.52 -13.94 4.32
CA GLY A 102 14.31 -14.41 2.95
C GLY A 102 14.09 -15.92 2.85
N PRO A 103 15.05 -16.75 3.29
CA PRO A 103 14.92 -18.21 3.29
C PRO A 103 13.77 -18.73 4.16
N VAL A 104 13.53 -18.11 5.32
CA VAL A 104 12.43 -18.50 6.22
C VAL A 104 11.09 -18.30 5.53
N LEU A 105 10.88 -17.15 4.87
CA LEU A 105 9.63 -16.87 4.17
C LEU A 105 9.49 -17.70 2.90
N GLU A 106 10.58 -17.95 2.17
CA GLU A 106 10.57 -18.82 1.00
C GLU A 106 10.08 -20.23 1.36
N GLU A 107 10.58 -20.81 2.46
CA GLU A 107 10.13 -22.09 2.99
C GLU A 107 8.65 -22.05 3.41
N LYS A 108 8.25 -21.06 4.22
CA LYS A 108 6.89 -20.98 4.77
C LYS A 108 5.82 -20.77 3.73
N PHE A 109 6.11 -19.97 2.70
CA PHE A 109 5.16 -19.66 1.64
C PHE A 109 5.25 -20.61 0.46
N ASN A 110 6.35 -21.38 0.34
CA ASN A 110 6.69 -22.15 -0.85
C ASN A 110 6.63 -21.27 -2.12
N LEU A 111 7.21 -20.07 -2.01
CA LEU A 111 7.26 -19.06 -3.06
C LEU A 111 8.65 -18.43 -3.11
N PRO A 112 9.16 -18.10 -4.31
CA PRO A 112 10.46 -17.46 -4.43
C PRO A 112 10.47 -16.12 -3.70
N CYS A 113 11.51 -15.89 -2.90
CA CYS A 113 11.66 -14.68 -2.08
C CYS A 113 12.88 -13.87 -2.50
N TYR A 114 12.67 -12.60 -2.83
CA TYR A 114 13.69 -11.68 -3.30
C TYR A 114 13.80 -10.46 -2.38
N TYR A 115 14.98 -9.85 -2.37
CA TYR A 115 15.20 -8.55 -1.74
C TYR A 115 16.11 -7.70 -2.63
N PRO A 116 15.88 -6.38 -2.74
CA PRO A 116 16.70 -5.51 -3.58
C PRO A 116 18.07 -5.27 -2.92
N LYS A 117 19.08 -4.88 -3.70
CA LYS A 117 20.44 -4.57 -3.20
C LYS A 117 20.43 -3.61 -2.00
N ASN A 118 19.58 -2.59 -2.05
CA ASN A 118 19.45 -1.57 -1.02
C ASN A 118 18.25 -1.81 -0.09
N TYR A 119 17.98 -3.07 0.26
CA TYR A 119 16.81 -3.47 1.06
C TYR A 119 16.65 -2.68 2.37
N SER A 120 17.74 -2.27 3.02
CA SER A 120 17.73 -1.53 4.29
C SER A 120 17.17 -0.11 4.16
N VAL A 121 17.25 0.49 2.97
CA VAL A 121 16.80 1.87 2.69
C VAL A 121 15.78 1.93 1.55
N ALA A 122 15.18 0.80 1.19
CA ALA A 122 14.27 0.70 0.05
C ALA A 122 13.08 1.66 0.17
N ASN A 123 12.56 1.89 1.38
CA ASN A 123 11.48 2.87 1.61
C ASN A 123 11.92 4.30 1.29
N ALA A 124 13.16 4.67 1.64
CA ALA A 124 13.69 6.00 1.34
C ALA A 124 13.90 6.19 -0.16
N ILE A 125 14.39 5.15 -0.85
CA ILE A 125 14.50 5.15 -2.31
C ILE A 125 13.12 5.27 -2.95
N GLY A 126 12.14 4.50 -2.50
CA GLY A 126 10.76 4.57 -3.01
C GLY A 126 10.14 5.95 -2.80
N ALA A 127 10.37 6.58 -1.64
CA ALA A 127 9.90 7.93 -1.37
C ALA A 127 10.59 8.98 -2.26
N ALA A 128 11.91 8.86 -2.48
CA ALA A 128 12.65 9.77 -3.33
C ALA A 128 12.30 9.63 -4.82
N LEU A 129 11.89 8.44 -5.26
CA LEU A 129 11.49 8.16 -6.64
C LEU A 129 9.99 8.34 -6.86
N ALA A 130 9.17 8.52 -5.83
CA ALA A 130 7.72 8.65 -6.01
C ALA A 130 7.38 9.95 -6.75
N ARG A 131 6.57 9.83 -7.81
CA ARG A 131 5.98 11.00 -8.48
C ARG A 131 5.06 11.73 -7.51
N PRO A 132 4.97 13.07 -7.57
CA PRO A 132 3.94 13.81 -6.84
C PRO A 132 2.54 13.33 -7.25
N THR A 133 1.78 12.81 -6.28
CA THR A 133 0.39 12.39 -6.47
C THR A 133 -0.56 13.38 -5.82
N THR A 134 -1.64 13.71 -6.52
CA THR A 134 -2.75 14.49 -5.96
C THR A 134 -4.06 13.92 -6.49
N GLU A 135 -5.10 13.99 -5.68
CA GLU A 135 -6.47 13.54 -6.00
C GLU A 135 -7.43 14.67 -5.65
N ILE A 136 -8.47 14.84 -6.46
CA ILE A 136 -9.56 15.77 -6.19
C ILE A 136 -10.92 15.08 -6.34
N THR A 137 -11.90 15.54 -5.57
CA THR A 137 -13.29 15.15 -5.68
C THR A 137 -14.12 16.36 -6.09
N MET A 138 -14.62 16.33 -7.32
CA MET A 138 -15.51 17.36 -7.82
C MET A 138 -16.97 16.94 -7.67
N LEU A 139 -17.74 17.81 -7.03
CA LEU A 139 -19.18 17.68 -6.85
C LEU A 139 -19.89 18.75 -7.68
N VAL A 140 -20.85 18.34 -8.48
CA VAL A 140 -21.63 19.21 -9.36
C VAL A 140 -23.11 19.00 -9.09
N ASP A 141 -23.82 20.07 -8.74
CA ASP A 141 -25.28 20.07 -8.59
C ASP A 141 -25.88 21.07 -9.58
N THR A 142 -26.48 20.58 -10.66
CA THR A 142 -27.05 21.45 -11.69
C THR A 142 -28.41 22.05 -11.28
N SER A 143 -29.07 21.47 -10.26
CA SER A 143 -30.30 22.03 -9.69
C SER A 143 -30.00 23.25 -8.83
N LYS A 144 -28.92 23.20 -8.04
CA LYS A 144 -28.40 24.32 -7.24
C LYS A 144 -27.45 25.24 -8.01
N LYS A 145 -27.03 24.83 -9.21
CA LYS A 145 -26.08 25.55 -10.07
C LYS A 145 -24.73 25.78 -9.39
N THR A 146 -24.25 24.76 -8.68
CA THR A 146 -22.99 24.83 -7.92
C THR A 146 -22.03 23.72 -8.31
N LEU A 147 -20.75 24.04 -8.32
CA LEU A 147 -19.63 23.11 -8.43
C LEU A 147 -18.70 23.35 -7.25
N SER A 148 -18.22 22.27 -6.62
CA SER A 148 -17.25 22.36 -5.54
C SER A 148 -16.16 21.32 -5.64
N VAL A 149 -14.93 21.72 -5.33
CA VAL A 149 -13.78 20.83 -5.11
C VAL A 149 -13.19 21.16 -3.73
N PRO A 150 -13.61 20.44 -2.68
CA PRO A 150 -13.20 20.74 -1.30
C PRO A 150 -11.68 20.71 -1.09
N GLU A 151 -10.98 19.78 -1.74
CA GLU A 151 -9.51 19.63 -1.63
C GLU A 151 -8.75 20.87 -2.12
N LEU A 152 -9.37 21.64 -3.03
CA LEU A 152 -8.82 22.89 -3.56
C LEU A 152 -9.49 24.13 -2.96
N GLY A 153 -10.43 23.97 -2.02
CA GLY A 153 -11.24 25.07 -1.48
C GLY A 153 -12.09 25.78 -2.56
N LEU A 154 -12.35 25.13 -3.69
CA LEU A 154 -12.98 25.74 -4.86
C LEU A 154 -14.50 25.61 -4.79
N TYR A 155 -15.20 26.73 -4.93
CA TYR A 155 -16.65 26.81 -5.03
C TYR A 155 -17.04 27.76 -6.16
N GLU A 156 -17.67 27.23 -7.20
CA GLU A 156 -18.04 27.96 -8.41
C GLU A 156 -19.55 27.88 -8.65
N LYS A 157 -20.11 28.94 -9.25
CA LYS A 157 -21.44 28.88 -9.87
C LYS A 157 -21.31 28.33 -11.28
N ILE A 158 -22.23 27.44 -11.66
CA ILE A 158 -22.29 26.83 -12.99
C ILE A 158 -23.65 27.08 -13.65
N ASN A 159 -23.77 26.73 -14.92
CA ASN A 159 -25.07 26.72 -15.60
C ASN A 159 -25.84 25.42 -15.27
N GLY A 160 -27.18 25.46 -15.30
CA GLY A 160 -28.01 24.27 -15.12
C GLY A 160 -27.87 23.22 -16.23
N ASN A 161 -27.33 23.60 -17.39
CA ASN A 161 -27.01 22.69 -18.49
C ASN A 161 -25.58 22.09 -18.43
N TYR A 162 -24.91 22.17 -17.27
CA TYR A 162 -23.58 21.59 -17.09
C TYR A 162 -23.63 20.07 -17.33
N THR A 163 -22.66 19.56 -18.09
CA THR A 163 -22.62 18.17 -18.54
C THR A 163 -21.53 17.39 -17.82
N LEU A 164 -21.64 16.06 -17.86
CA LEU A 164 -20.61 15.19 -17.30
C LEU A 164 -19.27 15.35 -18.04
N ASP A 165 -19.29 15.56 -19.36
CA ASP A 165 -18.07 15.77 -20.14
C ASP A 165 -17.36 17.07 -19.74
N LYS A 166 -18.10 18.16 -19.53
CA LYS A 166 -17.54 19.42 -19.01
C LYS A 166 -16.97 19.24 -17.60
N ALA A 167 -17.66 18.47 -16.77
CA ALA A 167 -17.15 18.12 -15.45
C ALA A 167 -15.83 17.34 -15.56
N ARG A 168 -15.75 16.38 -16.48
CA ARG A 168 -14.56 15.56 -16.70
C ARG A 168 -13.36 16.42 -17.10
N GLU A 169 -13.53 17.26 -18.11
CA GLU A 169 -12.48 18.16 -18.60
C GLU A 169 -11.98 19.09 -17.49
N LYS A 170 -12.91 19.71 -16.75
CA LYS A 170 -12.58 20.61 -15.62
C LYS A 170 -11.85 19.88 -14.50
N ALA A 171 -12.26 18.65 -14.14
CA ALA A 171 -11.58 17.88 -13.10
C ALA A 171 -10.13 17.52 -13.51
N LEU A 172 -9.92 17.11 -14.76
CA LEU A 172 -8.58 16.83 -15.29
C LEU A 172 -7.70 18.09 -15.32
N GLU A 173 -8.27 19.25 -15.66
CA GLU A 173 -7.55 20.52 -15.61
C GLU A 173 -7.14 20.88 -14.17
N LEU A 174 -8.08 20.76 -13.22
CA LEU A 174 -7.86 21.11 -11.82
C LEU A 174 -6.82 20.21 -11.15
N VAL A 175 -6.85 18.90 -11.39
CA VAL A 175 -5.88 17.96 -10.80
C VAL A 175 -4.47 18.20 -11.36
N LYS A 176 -4.35 18.53 -12.65
CA LYS A 176 -3.07 18.93 -13.27
C LYS A 176 -2.52 20.21 -12.64
N LYS A 177 -3.36 21.23 -12.45
CA LYS A 177 -2.98 22.47 -11.79
C LYS A 177 -2.53 22.25 -10.34
N SER A 178 -3.24 21.40 -9.61
CA SER A 178 -2.85 21.00 -8.25
C SER A 178 -1.47 20.34 -8.25
N ALA A 179 -1.21 19.40 -9.16
CA ALA A 179 0.09 18.73 -9.25
C ALA A 179 1.25 19.70 -9.57
N LEU A 180 1.05 20.63 -10.50
CA LEU A 180 2.03 21.68 -10.81
C LEU A 180 2.34 22.54 -9.58
N SER A 181 1.30 22.89 -8.78
CA SER A 181 1.50 23.67 -7.55
C SER A 181 2.28 22.92 -6.47
N LEU A 182 2.31 21.59 -6.54
CA LEU A 182 3.08 20.71 -5.65
C LEU A 182 4.50 20.42 -6.18
N GLY A 183 4.89 21.00 -7.31
CA GLY A 183 6.23 20.89 -7.88
C GLY A 183 6.42 19.76 -8.91
N ALA A 184 5.34 19.16 -9.41
CA ALA A 184 5.42 18.21 -10.52
C ALA A 184 5.85 18.89 -11.83
N SER A 185 6.62 18.20 -12.66
CA SER A 185 6.89 18.66 -14.03
C SER A 185 5.70 18.40 -14.96
N ILE A 186 5.47 19.26 -15.97
CA ILE A 186 4.37 19.11 -16.93
C ILE A 186 4.41 17.75 -17.65
N ASP A 187 5.61 17.24 -17.92
CA ASP A 187 5.85 15.98 -18.63
C ASP A 187 5.62 14.74 -17.75
N GLU A 188 5.53 14.94 -16.42
CA GLU A 188 5.35 13.86 -15.44
C GLU A 188 3.88 13.66 -15.03
N ILE A 189 2.99 14.58 -15.43
CA ILE A 189 1.59 14.58 -15.00
C ILE A 189 0.73 13.75 -15.95
N GLU A 190 0.50 12.49 -15.57
CA GLU A 190 -0.52 11.63 -16.18
C GLU A 190 -1.80 11.71 -15.34
N ALA A 191 -2.76 12.55 -15.75
CA ALA A 191 -4.03 12.71 -15.04
C ALA A 191 -5.10 11.74 -15.58
N GLU A 192 -5.86 11.12 -14.68
CA GLU A 192 -6.93 10.18 -15.02
C GLU A 192 -8.19 10.40 -14.17
N ILE A 193 -9.32 9.92 -14.68
CA ILE A 193 -10.58 9.84 -13.93
C ILE A 193 -10.64 8.45 -13.30
N VAL A 194 -10.71 8.38 -11.97
CA VAL A 194 -10.81 7.11 -11.24
C VAL A 194 -12.26 6.72 -10.99
N GLU A 195 -13.14 7.71 -10.82
CA GLU A 195 -14.57 7.50 -10.64
C GLU A 195 -15.36 8.62 -11.31
N GLU A 196 -16.45 8.26 -11.99
CA GLU A 196 -17.44 9.22 -12.47
C GLU A 196 -18.85 8.67 -12.30
N SER A 197 -19.77 9.52 -11.85
CA SER A 197 -21.18 9.19 -11.71
C SER A 197 -22.05 10.40 -11.98
N SER A 198 -23.26 10.15 -12.50
CA SER A 198 -24.27 11.17 -12.78
C SER A 198 -25.65 10.63 -12.40
N PHE A 199 -26.28 11.26 -11.42
CA PHE A 199 -27.60 10.88 -10.92
C PHE A 199 -28.60 11.99 -11.23
N ASN A 200 -29.79 11.61 -11.69
CA ASN A 200 -30.88 12.55 -11.87
C ASN A 200 -31.45 12.93 -10.50
N MET A 201 -31.62 14.23 -10.27
CA MET A 201 -32.31 14.77 -9.11
C MET A 201 -33.80 14.87 -9.44
N VAL A 202 -34.67 14.21 -8.66
CA VAL A 202 -36.12 14.17 -8.91
C VAL A 202 -36.87 14.89 -7.79
N ARG A 203 -37.83 15.75 -8.16
CA ARG A 203 -38.77 16.38 -7.23
C ARG A 203 -40.16 16.40 -7.86
N GLY A 204 -41.16 15.90 -7.12
CA GLY A 204 -42.53 15.82 -7.62
C GLY A 204 -42.67 15.00 -8.89
N PHE A 205 -41.91 13.90 -9.03
CA PHE A 205 -41.84 13.03 -10.23
C PHE A 205 -41.22 13.67 -11.48
N TYR A 206 -40.66 14.88 -11.39
CA TYR A 206 -39.92 15.51 -12.49
C TYR A 206 -38.43 15.61 -12.18
N THR A 207 -37.59 15.45 -13.20
CA THR A 207 -36.14 15.67 -13.07
C THR A 207 -35.88 17.18 -13.00
N ILE A 208 -35.29 17.64 -11.90
CA ILE A 208 -34.97 19.06 -11.65
C ILE A 208 -33.51 19.41 -11.93
N GLY A 209 -32.66 18.41 -12.14
CA GLY A 209 -31.24 18.58 -12.40
C GLY A 209 -30.49 17.27 -12.25
N LYS A 210 -29.17 17.35 -12.16
CA LYS A 210 -28.27 16.23 -11.98
C LYS A 210 -27.28 16.51 -10.86
N ASN A 211 -26.97 15.47 -10.11
CA ASN A 211 -25.85 15.44 -9.19
C ASN A 211 -24.74 14.61 -9.84
N MET A 212 -23.58 15.21 -10.06
CA MET A 212 -22.43 14.54 -10.64
C MET A 212 -21.29 14.52 -9.62
N ARG A 213 -20.64 13.37 -9.51
CA ARG A 213 -19.43 13.19 -8.72
C ARG A 213 -18.35 12.66 -9.63
N ILE A 214 -17.25 13.41 -9.72
CA ILE A 214 -16.06 13.02 -10.47
C ILE A 214 -14.88 13.03 -9.53
N LYS A 215 -14.11 11.94 -9.58
CA LYS A 215 -12.85 11.80 -8.88
C LYS A 215 -11.74 11.72 -9.90
N ALA A 216 -10.78 12.63 -9.80
CA ALA A 216 -9.63 12.70 -10.71
C ALA A 216 -8.35 12.63 -9.90
N GLN A 217 -7.33 11.98 -10.42
CA GLN A 217 -6.02 11.88 -9.78
C GLN A 217 -4.90 12.07 -10.79
N VAL A 218 -3.71 12.43 -10.29
CA VAL A 218 -2.45 12.15 -11.00
C VAL A 218 -2.06 10.72 -10.68
N LYS A 219 -1.89 9.92 -11.73
CA LYS A 219 -1.58 8.50 -11.64
C LYS A 219 -0.31 8.28 -10.82
N PRO A 220 -0.36 7.46 -9.75
CA PRO A 220 0.82 7.10 -8.99
C PRO A 220 1.88 6.46 -9.87
N GLY A 221 3.15 6.79 -9.63
CA GLY A 221 4.26 6.26 -10.41
C GLY A 221 5.61 6.60 -9.80
N LEU A 222 6.67 6.19 -10.49
CA LEU A 222 8.05 6.53 -10.15
C LEU A 222 8.65 7.45 -11.22
N ILE A 223 9.53 8.37 -10.84
CA ILE A 223 10.37 9.17 -11.75
C ILE A 223 11.53 8.34 -12.32
#